data_AF-A0A2E7I353-F1
#
_entry.id   AF-A0A2E7I353-F1
#
_cell.length_a   1.000
_cell.length_b   1.000
_cell.length_c   1.000
_cell.angle_alpha   90.00
_cell.angle_beta   90.00
_cell.angle_gamma   90.00
#
_symmetry.space_group_name_H-M   'P 1'
#
loop_
_entity.id
_entity.type
_entity.pdbx_description
1 polymer ?
#
loop_
_entity_poly.entity_id
_entity_poly.type
_entity_poly.pdbx_seq_one_letter_code
_entity_poly.pdbx_strand_id
1 'polypeptide(L)'
;MAQNEEVFHLHMVSDSTGETIRSVSRACLAQFSESASVEHFWPMARTPKAMDLVLEEIGENPGPVIFTLVDDNLCEQLIRGCRLRKVPCISVLDPVIAAVGKYLGQQPTHRVGGQHELDAAYFARIEAMDWSLTHDDGQRTEELNGSDIVLVGVSRTSKTPTCLYLANRGIKAANVPYVPGVSLPDSLENLTHPLVIGLTNDPKRLVE
;
A
#
# COMPACT_ATOMS: atom_id res chain seq x y z
N MET A 1 2.55 3.37 -40.07
CA MET A 1 3.55 4.33 -39.58
C MET A 1 3.59 4.13 -38.07
N ALA A 2 4.71 3.65 -37.52
CA ALA A 2 4.86 3.52 -36.08
C ALA A 2 4.92 4.96 -35.51
N GLN A 3 3.92 5.35 -34.72
CA GLN A 3 4.02 6.56 -33.92
C GLN A 3 5.18 6.36 -32.95
N ASN A 4 6.13 7.29 -32.96
CA ASN A 4 7.21 7.32 -31.98
C ASN A 4 6.54 7.62 -30.63
N GLU A 5 6.45 6.65 -29.73
CA GLU A 5 5.99 6.90 -28.36
C GLU A 5 6.92 7.96 -27.75
N GLU A 6 6.38 9.12 -27.38
CA GLU A 6 7.14 10.11 -26.63
C GLU A 6 7.39 9.54 -25.23
N VAL A 7 8.63 9.09 -25.01
CA VAL A 7 9.10 8.62 -23.72
C VAL A 7 9.51 9.82 -22.87
N PHE A 8 8.92 9.98 -21.70
CA PHE A 8 9.27 11.05 -20.76
C PHE A 8 9.60 10.49 -19.37
N HIS A 9 10.37 11.22 -18.57
CA HIS A 9 10.68 10.84 -17.19
C HIS A 9 9.66 11.42 -16.23
N LEU A 10 9.19 10.62 -15.26
CA LEU A 10 8.32 11.08 -14.18
C LEU A 10 8.97 10.76 -12.83
N HIS A 11 9.22 11.80 -12.04
CA HIS A 11 9.82 11.67 -10.71
C HIS A 11 8.77 11.73 -9.63
N MET A 12 8.81 10.77 -8.72
CA MET A 12 7.89 10.63 -7.59
C MET A 12 8.68 10.64 -6.29
N VAL A 13 8.56 11.72 -5.52
CA VAL A 13 9.34 11.93 -4.29
C VAL A 13 8.44 11.92 -3.06
N SER A 14 8.74 11.10 -2.07
CA SER A 14 7.92 10.95 -0.87
C SER A 14 8.80 10.81 0.37
N ASP A 15 8.46 11.51 1.45
CA ASP A 15 9.08 11.32 2.76
C ASP A 15 8.52 10.09 3.51
N SER A 16 7.52 9.41 2.95
CA SER A 16 6.92 8.18 3.46
C SER A 16 7.05 7.03 2.45
N THR A 17 6.24 5.98 2.59
CA THR A 17 6.21 4.79 1.71
C THR A 17 5.90 5.11 0.24
N GLY A 18 5.26 6.26 -0.04
CA GLY A 18 4.93 6.71 -1.39
C GLY A 18 3.75 5.99 -2.05
N GLU A 19 2.91 5.29 -1.28
CA GLU A 19 1.70 4.65 -1.82
C GLU A 19 0.69 5.67 -2.40
N THR A 20 0.53 6.80 -1.72
CA THR A 20 -0.32 7.91 -2.18
C THR A 20 0.14 8.43 -3.53
N ILE A 21 1.44 8.74 -3.67
CA ILE A 21 1.96 9.33 -4.88
C ILE A 21 1.94 8.36 -6.07
N ARG A 22 2.17 7.06 -5.83
CA ARG A 22 2.00 6.02 -6.85
C ARG A 22 0.56 5.92 -7.32
N SER A 23 -0.40 5.99 -6.39
CA SER A 23 -1.82 5.92 -6.73
C SER A 23 -2.27 7.11 -7.58
N VAL A 24 -1.81 8.32 -7.22
CA VAL A 24 -2.05 9.54 -8.02
C VAL A 24 -1.35 9.48 -9.37
N SER A 25 -0.08 9.07 -9.41
CA SER A 25 0.70 8.89 -10.64
C SER A 25 -0.02 7.98 -11.63
N ARG A 26 -0.43 6.79 -11.18
CA ARG A 26 -1.15 5.82 -12.02
C ARG A 26 -2.46 6.38 -12.55
N ALA A 27 -3.23 7.10 -11.72
CA ALA A 27 -4.48 7.73 -12.16
C ALA A 27 -4.23 8.86 -13.19
N CYS A 28 -3.14 9.62 -13.02
CA CYS A 28 -2.72 10.67 -13.94
C CYS A 28 -2.28 10.08 -15.29
N LEU A 29 -1.37 9.10 -15.28
CA LEU A 29 -0.83 8.45 -16.48
C LEU A 29 -1.93 7.74 -17.29
N ALA A 30 -2.97 7.21 -16.63
CA ALA A 30 -4.12 6.63 -17.31
C ALA A 30 -4.89 7.62 -18.21
N GLN A 31 -4.67 8.94 -18.07
CA GLN A 31 -5.25 9.97 -18.94
C GLN A 31 -4.46 10.16 -20.24
N PHE A 32 -3.29 9.54 -20.39
CA PHE A 32 -2.41 9.70 -21.54
C PHE A 32 -2.12 8.34 -22.18
N SER A 33 -2.88 7.97 -23.22
CA SER A 33 -2.78 6.66 -23.87
C SER A 33 -1.64 6.51 -24.88
N GLU A 34 -1.00 7.61 -25.27
CA GLU A 34 0.01 7.66 -26.34
C GLU A 34 1.43 8.00 -25.84
N SER A 35 1.61 8.16 -24.52
CA SER A 35 2.91 8.46 -23.91
C SER A 35 3.39 7.34 -23.00
N ALA A 36 4.70 7.06 -23.05
CA ALA A 36 5.35 6.11 -22.18
C ALA A 36 6.16 6.88 -21.12
N SER A 37 5.99 6.53 -19.84
CA SER A 37 6.75 7.17 -18.76
C SER A 37 7.83 6.25 -18.21
N VAL A 38 9.05 6.77 -18.07
CA VAL A 38 10.09 6.19 -17.22
C VAL A 38 9.89 6.72 -15.81
N GLU A 39 9.42 5.84 -14.92
CA GLU A 39 9.12 6.19 -13.53
C GLU A 39 10.35 6.13 -12.63
N HIS A 40 10.66 7.24 -11.97
CA HIS A 40 11.71 7.37 -10.97
C HIS A 40 11.08 7.53 -9.59
N PHE A 41 11.24 6.53 -8.73
CA PHE A 41 10.54 6.48 -7.45
C PHE A 41 11.50 6.60 -6.27
N TRP A 42 11.29 7.65 -5.47
CA TRP A 42 12.11 8.03 -4.32
C TRP A 42 11.28 7.99 -3.02
N PRO A 43 11.07 6.79 -2.43
CA PRO A 43 10.40 6.66 -1.14
C PRO A 43 11.35 7.02 0.00
N MET A 44 10.79 7.36 1.16
CA MET A 44 11.55 7.66 2.39
C MET A 44 12.64 8.74 2.19
N ALA A 45 12.41 9.70 1.30
CA ALA A 45 13.30 10.85 1.04
C ALA A 45 13.22 11.86 2.20
N ARG A 46 13.83 11.49 3.33
CA ARG A 46 13.70 12.19 4.63
C ARG A 46 14.91 13.02 5.02
N THR A 47 15.91 13.14 4.16
CA THR A 47 17.17 13.82 4.50
C THR A 47 17.63 14.74 3.38
N PRO A 48 18.35 15.83 3.69
CA PRO A 48 18.91 16.70 2.67
C PRO A 48 19.81 15.96 1.68
N LYS A 49 20.59 14.99 2.18
CA LYS A 49 21.45 14.14 1.35
C LYS A 49 20.64 13.25 0.39
N ALA A 50 19.52 12.70 0.83
CA ALA A 50 18.62 11.97 -0.06
C ALA A 50 18.06 12.92 -1.15
N MET A 51 17.75 14.17 -0.77
CA MET A 51 17.25 15.15 -1.73
C MET A 51 18.31 15.57 -2.75
N ASP A 52 19.59 15.60 -2.36
CA ASP A 52 20.68 15.85 -3.31
C ASP A 52 20.74 14.76 -4.39
N LEU A 53 20.60 13.48 -4.01
CA LEU A 53 20.55 12.35 -4.95
C LEU A 53 19.33 12.44 -5.87
N VAL A 54 18.17 12.80 -5.33
CA VAL A 54 16.95 13.04 -6.11
C VAL A 54 17.19 14.13 -7.16
N LEU A 55 17.82 15.24 -6.76
CA LEU A 55 18.11 16.36 -7.65
C LEU A 55 19.21 16.06 -8.69
N GLU A 56 20.16 15.18 -8.36
CA GLU A 56 21.14 14.64 -9.30
C GLU A 56 20.42 13.87 -10.40
N GLU A 57 19.56 12.90 -10.03
CA GLU A 57 18.77 12.11 -10.97
C GLU A 57 17.86 12.98 -11.86
N ILE A 58 17.17 13.97 -11.28
CA ILE A 58 16.34 14.91 -12.05
C ILE A 58 17.19 15.73 -13.03
N GLY A 59 18.46 15.99 -12.70
CA GLY A 59 19.40 16.67 -13.58
C GLY A 59 19.83 15.81 -14.77
N GLU A 60 20.08 14.53 -14.53
CA GLU A 60 20.46 13.56 -15.58
C GLU A 60 19.27 13.20 -16.48
N ASN A 61 18.09 12.99 -15.87
CA ASN A 61 16.88 12.53 -16.52
C ASN A 61 15.73 13.53 -16.29
N PRO A 62 15.72 14.69 -16.96
CA PRO A 62 14.76 15.75 -16.69
C PRO A 62 13.31 15.33 -17.02
N GLY A 63 12.39 15.69 -16.13
CA GLY A 63 10.97 15.40 -16.29
C GLY A 63 10.13 15.95 -15.14
N PRO A 64 8.78 15.94 -15.24
CA PRO A 64 7.92 16.40 -14.16
C PRO A 64 8.20 15.69 -12.84
N VAL A 65 8.15 16.46 -11.76
CA VAL A 65 8.31 15.97 -10.39
C VAL A 65 6.98 16.13 -9.68
N ILE A 66 6.44 15.03 -9.18
CA ILE A 66 5.35 15.04 -8.21
C ILE A 66 5.91 14.66 -6.86
N PHE A 67 5.40 15.25 -5.78
CA PHE A 67 5.88 14.94 -4.44
C PHE A 67 4.81 14.95 -3.34
N THR A 68 5.11 14.25 -2.24
CA THR A 68 4.39 14.28 -0.97
C THR A 68 5.42 14.43 0.16
N LEU A 69 5.90 15.66 0.35
CA LEU A 69 6.85 16.05 1.39
C LEU A 69 6.12 16.98 2.35
N VAL A 70 6.28 16.78 3.65
CA VAL A 70 5.72 17.69 4.66
C VAL A 70 6.79 18.45 5.45
N ASP A 71 8.06 18.04 5.35
CA ASP A 71 9.19 18.82 5.85
C ASP A 71 9.44 20.02 4.93
N ASP A 72 9.27 21.23 5.47
CA ASP A 72 9.35 22.48 4.70
C ASP A 72 10.75 22.70 4.10
N ASN A 73 11.82 22.29 4.78
CA ASN A 73 13.19 22.47 4.31
C ASN A 73 13.50 21.53 3.14
N LEU A 74 13.07 20.27 3.20
CA LEU A 74 13.18 19.32 2.09
C LEU A 74 12.32 19.75 0.90
N CYS A 75 11.11 20.25 1.17
CA CYS A 75 10.22 20.79 0.14
C CYS A 75 10.86 21.99 -0.57
N GLU A 76 11.42 22.94 0.17
CA GLU A 76 12.12 24.09 -0.39
C GLU A 76 13.33 23.67 -1.22
N GLN A 77 14.14 22.73 -0.72
CA GLN A 77 15.30 22.19 -1.46
C GLN A 77 14.86 21.57 -2.79
N LEU A 78 13.81 20.73 -2.80
CA LEU A 78 13.28 20.11 -4.00
C LEU A 78 12.73 21.15 -4.99
N ILE A 79 11.86 22.06 -4.53
CA ILE A 79 11.24 23.09 -5.37
C ILE A 79 12.30 23.99 -6.00
N ARG A 80 13.28 24.44 -5.20
CA ARG A 80 14.39 25.26 -5.70
C ARG A 80 15.23 24.50 -6.71
N GLY A 81 15.58 23.25 -6.42
CA GLY A 81 16.37 22.40 -7.31
C GLY A 81 15.67 22.13 -8.65
N CYS A 82 14.36 21.89 -8.63
CA CYS A 82 13.52 21.72 -9.81
C CYS A 82 13.42 23.03 -10.62
N ARG A 83 13.22 24.17 -9.94
CA ARG A 83 13.16 25.49 -10.58
C ARG A 83 14.45 25.81 -11.34
N LEU A 84 15.61 25.52 -10.75
CA LEU A 84 16.91 25.71 -11.41
C LEU A 84 17.07 24.87 -12.68
N ARG A 85 16.48 23.67 -12.68
CA ARG A 85 16.46 22.73 -13.82
C ARG A 85 15.32 22.98 -14.81
N LYS A 86 14.43 23.94 -14.52
CA LYS A 86 13.23 24.27 -15.32
C LYS A 86 12.28 23.09 -15.52
N VAL A 87 12.23 22.18 -14.54
CA VAL A 87 11.26 21.07 -14.56
C VAL A 87 10.04 21.40 -13.70
N PRO A 88 8.82 20.97 -14.09
CA PRO A 88 7.64 21.10 -13.25
C PRO A 88 7.83 20.37 -11.91
N CYS A 89 7.38 20.98 -10.81
CA CYS A 89 7.41 20.39 -9.48
C CYS A 89 6.07 20.65 -8.79
N ILE A 90 5.34 19.59 -8.45
CA ILE A 90 3.94 19.64 -8.01
C ILE A 90 3.78 18.88 -6.70
N SER A 91 3.28 19.56 -5.66
CA SER A 91 2.81 18.87 -4.45
C SER A 91 1.44 18.24 -4.73
N VAL A 92 1.31 16.95 -4.43
CA VAL A 92 0.05 16.21 -4.57
C VAL A 92 -0.94 16.56 -3.46
N LEU A 93 -0.44 16.88 -2.26
CA LEU A 93 -1.29 17.03 -1.07
C LEU A 93 -1.52 18.49 -0.65
N ASP A 94 -0.61 19.42 -0.95
CA ASP A 94 -0.74 20.82 -0.48
C ASP A 94 -2.08 21.46 -0.90
N PRO A 95 -2.58 21.31 -2.15
CA PRO A 95 -3.86 21.91 -2.52
C PRO A 95 -5.04 21.33 -1.73
N VAL A 96 -5.00 20.02 -1.43
CA VAL A 96 -6.04 19.33 -0.68
C VAL A 96 -5.99 19.74 0.79
N ILE A 97 -4.79 19.73 1.39
CA ILE A 97 -4.56 20.14 2.78
C ILE A 97 -4.97 21.60 2.98
N ALA A 98 -4.61 22.50 2.07
CA ALA A 98 -4.99 23.90 2.14
C ALA A 98 -6.51 24.09 2.06
N ALA A 99 -7.19 23.36 1.17
CA ALA A 99 -8.65 23.41 1.05
C ALA A 99 -9.35 22.92 2.32
N VAL A 100 -8.89 21.80 2.89
CA VAL A 100 -9.43 21.23 4.12
C VAL A 100 -9.14 22.13 5.32
N GLY A 101 -7.91 22.63 5.47
CA GLY A 101 -7.54 23.55 6.55
C GLY A 101 -8.37 24.83 6.53
N LYS A 102 -8.61 25.40 5.34
CA LYS A 102 -9.51 26.55 5.17
C LYS A 102 -10.95 26.23 5.59
N TYR A 103 -11.45 25.05 5.23
CA TYR A 103 -12.80 24.62 5.61
C TYR A 103 -12.94 24.39 7.12
N LEU A 104 -11.93 23.81 7.75
CA LEU A 104 -11.91 23.53 9.19
C LEU A 104 -11.54 24.75 10.06
N GLY A 105 -11.01 25.82 9.46
CA GLY A 105 -10.45 26.96 10.20
C GLY A 105 -9.18 26.58 10.98
N GLN A 106 -8.42 25.59 10.51
CA GLN A 106 -7.25 25.04 11.18
C GLN A 106 -6.00 25.15 10.29
N GLN A 107 -4.85 25.31 10.93
CA GLN A 107 -3.55 25.24 10.26
C GLN A 107 -3.07 23.78 10.19
N PRO A 108 -2.46 23.35 9.08
CA PRO A 108 -1.85 22.02 8.99
C PRO A 108 -0.74 21.87 10.04
N THR A 109 -0.53 20.63 10.52
CA THR A 109 0.48 20.34 11.54
C THR A 109 1.87 20.04 10.97
N HIS A 110 2.00 19.90 9.64
CA HIS A 110 3.26 19.59 8.92
C HIS A 110 4.04 18.38 9.49
N ARG A 111 3.36 17.43 10.14
CA ARG A 111 4.01 16.25 10.75
C ARG A 111 4.32 15.17 9.73
N VAL A 112 5.61 14.87 9.55
CA VAL A 112 6.10 13.73 8.74
C VAL A 112 5.54 12.43 9.29
N GLY A 113 4.90 11.64 8.43
CA GLY A 113 4.34 10.35 8.82
C GLY A 113 3.11 10.42 9.74
N GLY A 114 2.40 11.55 9.81
CA GLY A 114 1.17 11.68 10.62
C GLY A 114 0.05 10.69 10.27
N GLN A 115 0.13 10.00 9.13
CA GLN A 115 -0.72 8.87 8.75
C GLN A 115 -0.45 7.60 9.59
N HIS A 116 0.69 7.55 10.28
CA HIS A 116 1.17 6.43 11.08
C HIS A 116 1.36 6.82 12.55
N GLU A 117 0.55 7.76 13.08
CA GLU A 117 0.38 7.75 14.53
C GLU A 117 -0.09 6.34 14.92
N LEU A 118 0.47 5.80 16.00
CA LEU A 118 0.16 4.49 16.57
C LEU A 118 -1.30 4.50 17.05
N ASP A 119 -2.21 4.48 16.10
CA ASP A 119 -3.64 4.60 16.31
C ASP A 119 -4.24 3.20 16.51
N ALA A 120 -5.53 3.17 16.83
CA ALA A 120 -6.24 1.90 17.00
C ALA A 120 -6.12 0.99 15.77
N ALA A 121 -5.96 1.54 14.57
CA ALA A 121 -5.82 0.75 13.35
C ALA A 121 -4.45 0.07 13.27
N TYR A 122 -3.36 0.72 13.72
CA TYR A 122 -2.07 0.07 13.87
C TYR A 122 -2.12 -1.11 14.85
N PHE A 123 -2.69 -0.91 16.05
CA PHE A 123 -2.81 -1.99 17.03
C PHE A 123 -3.71 -3.13 16.55
N ALA A 124 -4.83 -2.81 15.88
CA ALA A 124 -5.70 -3.80 15.26
C ALA A 124 -4.96 -4.63 14.19
N ARG A 125 -4.06 -4.02 13.40
CA ARG A 125 -3.21 -4.75 12.45
C ARG A 125 -2.23 -5.69 13.14
N ILE A 126 -1.57 -5.25 14.23
CA ILE A 126 -0.66 -6.12 14.99
C ILE A 126 -1.43 -7.31 15.59
N GLU A 127 -2.59 -7.06 16.18
CA GLU A 127 -3.45 -8.10 16.74
C GLU A 127 -3.94 -9.08 15.66
N ALA A 128 -4.36 -8.56 14.51
CA ALA A 128 -4.79 -9.39 13.37
C ALA A 128 -3.65 -10.24 12.79
N MET A 129 -2.41 -9.72 12.78
CA MET A 129 -1.22 -10.46 12.35
C MET A 129 -0.89 -11.58 13.33
N ASP A 130 -0.89 -11.31 14.63
CA ASP A 130 -0.67 -12.33 15.67
C ASP A 130 -1.76 -13.42 15.62
N TRP A 131 -3.02 -13.00 15.46
CA TRP A 131 -4.15 -13.92 15.28
C TRP A 131 -3.95 -14.85 14.08
N SER A 132 -3.60 -14.28 12.91
CA SER A 132 -3.48 -15.06 11.68
C SER A 132 -2.28 -16.01 11.70
N LEU A 133 -1.19 -15.64 12.38
CA LEU A 133 -0.04 -16.52 12.57
C LEU A 133 -0.33 -17.66 13.55
N THR A 134 -1.10 -17.39 14.61
CA THR A 134 -1.44 -18.39 15.65
C THR A 134 -2.58 -19.33 15.24
N HIS A 135 -3.34 -18.99 14.19
CA HIS A 135 -4.47 -19.76 13.65
C HIS A 135 -4.22 -20.23 12.20
N ASP A 136 -2.95 -20.30 11.79
CA ASP A 136 -2.59 -20.90 10.50
C ASP A 136 -2.68 -22.43 10.58
N ASP A 137 -2.96 -23.07 9.44
CA ASP A 137 -3.04 -24.53 9.29
C ASP A 137 -3.93 -25.27 10.32
N GLY A 138 -5.05 -24.66 10.69
CA GLY A 138 -6.05 -25.30 11.55
C GLY A 138 -5.61 -25.43 13.01
N GLN A 139 -4.64 -24.62 13.45
CA GLN A 139 -4.32 -24.51 14.87
C GLN A 139 -5.46 -23.80 15.62
N ARG A 140 -5.67 -24.21 16.88
CA ARG A 140 -6.61 -23.56 17.82
C ARG A 140 -8.04 -23.46 17.27
N THR A 141 -8.55 -24.56 16.71
CA THR A 141 -9.90 -24.63 16.11
C THR A 141 -11.02 -24.19 17.06
N GLU A 142 -10.83 -24.34 18.37
CA GLU A 142 -11.77 -23.90 19.42
C GLU A 142 -11.92 -22.37 19.48
N GLU A 143 -10.94 -21.61 19.00
CA GLU A 143 -10.87 -20.15 19.08
C GLU A 143 -11.40 -19.46 17.80
N LEU A 144 -11.80 -20.23 16.78
CA LEU A 144 -12.19 -19.72 15.46
C LEU A 144 -13.29 -18.66 15.50
N ASN A 145 -14.19 -18.69 16.49
CA ASN A 145 -15.27 -17.70 16.61
C ASN A 145 -14.77 -16.28 16.97
N GLY A 146 -13.50 -16.13 17.38
CA GLY A 146 -12.84 -14.82 17.53
C GLY A 146 -12.30 -14.22 16.22
N SER A 147 -12.45 -14.93 15.10
CA SER A 147 -12.02 -14.44 13.79
C SER A 147 -13.05 -13.51 13.16
N ASP A 148 -12.58 -12.62 12.29
CA ASP A 148 -13.45 -11.86 11.37
C ASP A 148 -13.76 -12.71 10.13
N ILE A 149 -12.76 -13.45 9.65
CA ILE A 149 -12.85 -14.31 8.46
C ILE A 149 -12.22 -15.67 8.76
N VAL A 150 -12.87 -16.75 8.31
CA VAL A 150 -12.30 -18.10 8.31
C VAL A 150 -12.20 -18.59 6.87
N LEU A 151 -10.96 -18.85 6.41
CA LEU A 151 -10.70 -19.42 5.09
C LEU A 151 -10.64 -20.93 5.20
N VAL A 152 -11.47 -21.63 4.42
CA VAL A 152 -11.52 -23.09 4.39
C VAL A 152 -11.11 -23.57 3.00
N GLY A 153 -10.19 -24.52 2.88
CA GLY A 153 -9.87 -25.05 1.55
C GLY A 153 -8.73 -26.05 1.51
N VAL A 154 -8.62 -26.77 0.39
CA VAL A 154 -7.56 -27.76 0.15
C VAL A 154 -6.18 -27.12 0.16
N SER A 155 -5.12 -27.93 0.27
CA SER A 155 -3.75 -27.43 0.08
C SER A 155 -3.60 -26.73 -1.28
N ARG A 156 -2.66 -25.78 -1.40
CA ARG A 156 -2.35 -25.04 -2.64
C ARG A 156 -3.47 -24.11 -3.15
N THR A 157 -4.27 -23.55 -2.25
CA THR A 157 -5.28 -22.50 -2.53
C THR A 157 -4.89 -21.12 -1.98
N SER A 158 -3.62 -20.91 -1.66
CA SER A 158 -3.08 -19.62 -1.15
C SER A 158 -3.69 -19.11 0.17
N LYS A 159 -4.28 -19.98 1.00
CA LYS A 159 -4.87 -19.62 2.30
C LYS A 159 -3.93 -18.79 3.18
N THR A 160 -2.73 -19.30 3.47
CA THR A 160 -1.75 -18.62 4.34
C THR A 160 -1.35 -17.23 3.82
N PRO A 161 -0.94 -17.06 2.54
CA PRO A 161 -0.71 -15.71 1.98
C PRO A 161 -1.94 -14.79 2.05
N THR A 162 -3.15 -15.33 1.84
CA THR A 162 -4.38 -14.54 1.91
C THR A 162 -4.71 -14.12 3.34
N CYS A 163 -4.54 -14.99 4.34
CA CYS A 163 -4.69 -14.64 5.75
C CYS A 163 -3.73 -13.50 6.14
N LEU A 164 -2.44 -13.61 5.78
CA LEU A 164 -1.45 -12.56 6.05
C LEU A 164 -1.79 -11.23 5.36
N TYR A 165 -2.31 -11.28 4.13
CA TYR A 165 -2.75 -10.09 3.41
C TYR A 165 -3.92 -9.38 4.13
N LEU A 166 -4.92 -10.15 4.59
CA LEU A 166 -6.07 -9.64 5.34
C LEU A 166 -5.66 -9.08 6.70
N ALA A 167 -4.76 -9.78 7.39
CA ALA A 167 -4.19 -9.37 8.66
C ALA A 167 -3.46 -8.03 8.57
N ASN A 168 -2.71 -7.82 7.47
CA ASN A 168 -2.06 -6.55 7.20
C ASN A 168 -3.06 -5.39 6.99
N ARG A 169 -4.35 -5.67 6.83
CA ARG A 169 -5.44 -4.68 6.78
C ARG A 169 -6.26 -4.61 8.08
N GLY A 170 -5.83 -5.30 9.13
CA GLY A 170 -6.48 -5.30 10.45
C GLY A 170 -7.59 -6.34 10.61
N ILE A 171 -7.67 -7.33 9.71
CA ILE A 171 -8.71 -8.37 9.73
C ILE A 171 -8.15 -9.65 10.33
N LYS A 172 -8.75 -10.16 11.40
CA LYS A 172 -8.40 -11.43 12.04
C LYS A 172 -8.84 -12.59 11.15
N ALA A 173 -7.90 -13.16 10.39
CA ALA A 173 -8.18 -14.24 9.45
C ALA A 173 -7.59 -15.57 9.94
N ALA A 174 -8.42 -16.60 10.06
CA ALA A 174 -7.98 -17.96 10.40
C ALA A 174 -8.01 -18.88 9.17
N ASN A 175 -7.10 -19.85 9.12
CA ASN A 175 -6.97 -20.81 8.03
C ASN A 175 -7.35 -22.20 8.54
N VAL A 176 -8.40 -22.81 7.97
CA VAL A 176 -8.81 -24.18 8.26
C VAL A 176 -8.58 -25.07 7.03
N PRO A 177 -7.67 -26.05 7.09
CA PRO A 177 -7.43 -26.94 5.97
C PRO A 177 -8.64 -27.86 5.74
N TYR A 178 -9.06 -27.97 4.49
CA TYR A 178 -10.00 -29.02 4.08
C TYR A 178 -9.22 -30.20 3.50
N VAL A 179 -9.30 -31.36 4.14
CA VAL A 179 -8.68 -32.60 3.68
C VAL A 179 -9.78 -33.59 3.31
N PRO A 180 -9.85 -34.06 2.04
CA PRO A 180 -10.87 -35.01 1.62
C PRO A 180 -10.88 -36.28 2.49
N GLY A 181 -12.06 -36.68 2.96
CA GLY A 181 -12.24 -37.84 3.82
C GLY A 181 -11.96 -37.59 5.31
N VAL A 182 -11.52 -36.39 5.69
CA VAL A 182 -11.40 -35.95 7.08
C VAL A 182 -12.56 -35.00 7.38
N SER A 183 -13.28 -35.26 8.46
CA SER A 183 -14.33 -34.34 8.92
C SER A 183 -13.73 -32.99 9.30
N LEU A 184 -14.45 -31.91 8.98
CA LEU A 184 -14.08 -30.59 9.46
C LEU A 184 -14.28 -30.50 10.99
N PRO A 185 -13.60 -29.59 11.68
CA PRO A 185 -13.78 -29.40 13.11
C PRO A 185 -15.21 -28.98 13.45
N ASP A 186 -15.82 -29.57 14.48
CA ASP A 186 -17.17 -29.20 14.94
C ASP A 186 -17.28 -27.70 15.28
N SER A 187 -16.17 -27.10 15.71
CA SER A 187 -16.11 -25.66 16.01
C SER A 187 -16.34 -24.79 14.78
N LEU A 188 -16.05 -25.28 13.56
CA LEU A 188 -16.31 -24.58 12.29
C LEU A 188 -17.81 -24.56 11.96
N GLU A 189 -18.53 -25.66 12.22
CA GLU A 189 -19.96 -25.78 11.94
C GLU A 189 -20.81 -24.90 12.86
N ASN A 190 -20.29 -24.60 14.05
CA ASN A 190 -20.97 -23.83 15.10
C ASN A 190 -20.55 -22.35 15.15
N LEU A 191 -19.82 -21.85 14.14
CA LEU A 191 -19.42 -20.45 14.09
C LEU A 191 -20.63 -19.52 13.91
N THR A 192 -20.64 -18.44 14.69
CA THR A 192 -21.73 -17.46 14.67
C THR A 192 -21.26 -16.06 14.27
N HIS A 193 -19.97 -15.77 14.41
CA HIS A 193 -19.40 -14.45 14.17
C HIS A 193 -18.63 -14.32 12.83
N PRO A 194 -17.66 -15.18 12.49
CA PRO A 194 -16.84 -14.97 11.30
C PRO A 194 -17.59 -15.22 9.99
N LEU A 195 -17.16 -14.51 8.94
CA LEU A 195 -17.47 -14.87 7.57
C LEU A 195 -16.63 -16.09 7.15
N VAL A 196 -17.28 -17.21 6.85
CA VAL A 196 -16.61 -18.43 6.37
C VAL A 196 -16.53 -18.43 4.84
N ILE A 197 -15.32 -18.54 4.28
CA ILE A 197 -15.07 -18.50 2.84
C ILE A 197 -14.35 -19.78 2.40
N GLY A 198 -14.97 -20.51 1.46
CA GLY A 198 -14.35 -21.64 0.79
C GLY A 198 -13.41 -21.21 -0.33
N LEU A 199 -12.15 -21.67 -0.29
CA LEU A 199 -11.16 -21.47 -1.35
C LEU A 199 -10.92 -22.78 -2.11
N THR A 200 -10.96 -22.69 -3.44
CA THR A 200 -10.67 -23.78 -4.37
C THR A 200 -9.70 -23.30 -5.45
N ASN A 201 -9.14 -24.23 -6.21
CA ASN A 201 -8.22 -23.94 -7.31
C ASN A 201 -8.57 -24.82 -8.52
N ASP A 202 -8.01 -24.49 -9.68
CA ASP A 202 -8.10 -25.34 -10.87
C ASP A 202 -7.60 -26.75 -10.53
N PRO A 203 -8.34 -27.83 -10.88
CA PRO A 203 -7.96 -29.19 -10.57
C PRO A 203 -6.54 -29.56 -11.01
N LYS A 204 -6.05 -29.01 -12.13
CA LYS A 204 -4.69 -29.28 -12.62
C LYS A 204 -3.62 -28.79 -11.65
N ARG A 205 -3.84 -27.62 -11.02
CA ARG A 205 -2.93 -27.03 -10.03
C ARG A 205 -2.97 -27.73 -8.66
N LEU A 206 -4.03 -28.49 -8.38
CA LEU A 206 -4.17 -29.27 -7.15
C LEU A 206 -3.48 -30.64 -7.21
N VAL A 207 -3.01 -31.07 -8.38
CA VAL A 207 -2.32 -32.36 -8.57
C VAL A 207 -0.79 -32.20 -8.64
N GLU A 208 -0.28 -30.99 -8.89
CA GLU A 208 1.16 -30.63 -8.93
C GLU A 208 1.80 -30.44 -7.55
#